data_AF-A0A9P7Z6W2-F1
#
_entry.id   AF-A0A9P7Z6W2-F1
#
_cell.length_a   1.000
_cell.length_b   1.000
_cell.length_c   1.000
_cell.angle_alpha   90.00
_cell.angle_beta   90.00
_cell.angle_gamma   90.00
#
_symmetry.space_group_name_H-M   'P 1'
#
loop_
_entity.id
_entity.type
_entity.pdbx_description
1 polymer ?
#
loop_
_entity_poly.entity_id
_entity_poly.type
_entity_poly.pdbx_seq_one_letter_code
_entity_poly.pdbx_strand_id
1 'polypeptide(L)'
;MSQANQEQCHSRHHLPMLPAFSKTTSEAAAVFSIAVLHSSLNPTYTLAEAYTTSALSLRQRCGGLERITERVVHASAVGAYVEFEVTQEIADKTPLLAQISTVGPEQGEADTARDPRGWVISFILNRGTMICDQGIMDFTPEEVARVIGTEPDHHNLRDLFEAIVGKDYPDYPDWAAYLQVTESKDAEIYRCNIFDMTKVWPHAHYALIPFGNMALNINIAMVPGIAPAPSMHVCKPPDSTRYRLGANYQPLPTNSAKSPVYSPFHRNGASTIFGNYGSDPSYVRSSLRHLNYGSASVLHDHEITNDDLVQPQGMWAVFRRYSGPQENFVKNVSGYLKLAATIIRKEAAGVFARVDG
;
A
#
# COMPACT_ATOMS: atom_id res chain seq x y z
N MET A 1 12.29 -24.04 -7.18
CA MET A 1 12.78 -22.94 -6.31
C MET A 1 12.50 -21.65 -7.06
N SER A 2 11.52 -20.86 -6.64
CA SER A 2 11.06 -19.67 -7.39
C SER A 2 12.13 -18.57 -7.36
N GLN A 3 12.18 -17.73 -8.40
CA GLN A 3 13.12 -16.61 -8.52
C GLN A 3 12.97 -15.59 -7.37
N ALA A 4 11.86 -15.59 -6.63
CA ALA A 4 11.64 -14.72 -5.48
C ALA A 4 12.48 -15.08 -4.24
N ASN A 5 12.97 -16.33 -4.13
CA ASN A 5 13.82 -16.75 -3.02
C ASN A 5 15.19 -16.06 -2.99
N GLN A 6 15.63 -15.43 -4.09
CA GLN A 6 16.87 -14.64 -4.11
C GLN A 6 16.77 -13.31 -3.34
N GLU A 7 15.55 -12.77 -3.16
CA GLU A 7 15.35 -11.46 -2.52
C GLU A 7 15.16 -11.57 -0.98
N GLN A 8 14.91 -12.77 -0.45
CA GLN A 8 14.48 -12.96 0.94
C GLN A 8 15.58 -13.43 1.92
N CYS A 9 16.84 -13.44 1.50
CA CYS A 9 17.91 -14.05 2.28
C CYS A 9 18.50 -13.11 3.36
N HIS A 10 17.68 -12.54 4.26
CA HIS A 10 18.19 -11.77 5.43
C HIS A 10 17.49 -12.01 6.77
N SER A 11 16.59 -13.00 6.92
CA SER A 11 16.09 -13.40 8.24
C SER A 11 16.13 -14.92 8.49
N ARG A 12 16.37 -15.27 9.74
CA ARG A 12 17.07 -16.48 10.25
C ARG A 12 16.42 -17.86 10.03
N HIS A 13 15.32 -18.01 9.31
CA HIS A 13 14.48 -19.19 9.52
C HIS A 13 14.78 -20.46 8.70
N HIS A 14 15.73 -20.45 7.75
CA HIS A 14 16.10 -21.68 7.02
C HIS A 14 17.60 -21.89 6.74
N LEU A 15 18.49 -21.20 7.47
CA LEU A 15 19.92 -21.48 7.37
C LEU A 15 20.28 -22.67 8.28
N PRO A 16 20.92 -23.75 7.79
CA PRO A 16 21.52 -24.77 8.67
C PRO A 16 22.47 -24.05 9.63
N MET A 17 22.45 -24.40 10.93
CA MET A 17 23.13 -23.69 12.03
C MET A 17 24.49 -23.09 11.64
N LEU A 18 24.46 -21.86 11.12
CA LEU A 18 25.66 -21.07 10.94
C LEU A 18 26.12 -20.65 12.33
N PRO A 19 27.43 -20.73 12.64
CA PRO A 19 27.94 -20.22 13.90
C PRO A 19 27.48 -18.77 14.08
N ALA A 20 27.04 -18.43 15.30
CA ALA A 20 26.59 -17.08 15.60
C ALA A 20 27.68 -16.07 15.21
N PHE A 21 27.40 -15.22 14.23
CA PHE A 21 28.30 -14.15 13.83
C PHE A 21 28.65 -13.28 15.04
N SER A 22 29.94 -12.98 15.21
CA SER A 22 30.38 -11.98 16.19
C SER A 22 29.74 -10.65 15.83
N LYS A 23 29.20 -9.96 16.84
CA LYS A 23 28.57 -8.66 16.61
C LYS A 23 29.65 -7.67 16.22
N THR A 24 29.42 -6.88 15.18
CA THR A 24 30.33 -5.83 14.72
C THR A 24 29.66 -4.46 14.81
N THR A 25 30.46 -3.40 14.88
CA THR A 25 29.98 -2.02 14.73
C THR A 25 29.60 -1.73 13.28
N SER A 26 28.98 -0.57 13.01
CA SER A 26 28.69 -0.10 11.65
C SER A 26 29.93 0.06 10.77
N GLU A 27 31.12 0.17 11.38
CA GLU A 27 32.43 0.23 10.71
C GLU A 27 33.14 -1.14 10.68
N ALA A 28 32.41 -2.22 10.95
CA ALA A 28 32.89 -3.60 10.97
C ALA A 28 33.93 -3.94 12.06
N ALA A 29 34.03 -3.15 13.14
CA ALA A 29 34.88 -3.49 14.28
C ALA A 29 34.21 -4.53 15.20
N ALA A 30 34.93 -5.55 15.66
CA ALA A 30 34.38 -6.60 16.51
C ALA A 30 33.97 -6.08 17.90
N VAL A 31 32.75 -6.43 18.34
CA VAL A 31 32.18 -6.03 19.63
C VAL A 31 32.34 -7.17 20.64
N PHE A 32 33.12 -6.92 21.70
CA PHE A 32 33.44 -7.92 22.72
C PHE A 32 32.31 -8.13 23.75
N SER A 33 31.48 -7.11 24.02
CA SER A 33 30.28 -7.22 24.88
C SER A 33 29.29 -6.08 24.61
N ILE A 34 27.98 -6.39 24.58
CA ILE A 34 26.89 -5.41 24.44
C ILE A 34 26.18 -5.13 25.77
N ALA A 35 26.40 -5.98 26.78
CA ALA A 35 25.62 -5.96 28.02
C ALA A 35 26.31 -5.24 29.19
N VAL A 36 27.62 -5.01 29.13
CA VAL A 36 28.41 -4.48 30.25
C VAL A 36 29.08 -3.17 29.85
N LEU A 37 28.69 -2.09 30.51
CA LEU A 37 29.46 -0.85 30.52
C LEU A 37 30.76 -1.12 31.29
N HIS A 38 31.91 -0.97 30.64
CA HIS A 38 33.20 -1.07 31.32
C HIS A 38 33.38 0.16 32.21
N SER A 39 33.12 0.03 33.51
CA SER A 39 33.50 1.06 34.48
C SER A 39 34.90 0.77 35.01
N SER A 40 35.86 1.67 34.80
CA SER A 40 37.05 1.69 35.67
C SER A 40 36.61 2.03 37.11
N LEU A 41 37.40 1.66 38.12
CA LEU A 41 37.16 1.91 39.55
C LEU A 41 37.11 3.40 39.97
N ASN A 42 36.96 4.34 39.02
CA ASN A 42 36.81 5.77 39.26
C ASN A 42 35.52 6.31 38.57
N PRO A 43 34.73 7.18 39.24
CA PRO A 43 33.41 7.62 38.79
C PRO A 43 33.41 8.66 37.66
N THR A 44 34.52 8.83 36.94
CA THR A 44 34.65 9.76 35.82
C THR A 44 34.70 9.00 34.50
N TYR A 45 33.61 9.09 33.72
CA TYR A 45 33.59 8.63 32.33
C TYR A 45 34.61 9.45 31.53
N THR A 46 35.67 8.80 31.03
CA THR A 46 36.67 9.48 30.20
C THR A 46 36.24 9.47 28.73
N LEU A 47 36.42 10.59 28.02
CA LEU A 47 36.18 10.73 26.57
C LEU A 47 37.00 9.74 25.71
N ALA A 48 37.97 9.04 26.30
CA ALA A 48 38.77 8.00 25.66
C ALA A 48 37.98 6.70 25.39
N GLU A 49 36.77 6.55 25.95
CA GLU A 49 35.89 5.42 25.69
C GLU A 49 35.08 5.59 24.39
N ALA A 50 35.78 5.76 23.27
CA ALA A 50 35.17 5.91 21.95
C ALA A 50 34.23 4.75 21.59
N TYR A 51 34.43 3.54 22.13
CA TYR A 51 33.62 2.34 21.88
C TYR A 51 32.24 2.38 22.54
N THR A 52 32.19 2.78 23.82
CA THR A 52 30.93 2.89 24.56
C THR A 52 30.16 4.11 24.09
N THR A 53 30.84 5.25 23.85
CA THR A 53 30.19 6.44 23.28
C THR A 53 29.70 6.19 21.85
N SER A 54 30.44 5.47 20.99
CA SER A 54 29.96 5.13 19.64
C SER A 54 28.82 4.13 19.65
N ALA A 55 28.81 3.11 20.52
CA ALA A 55 27.71 2.16 20.62
C ALA A 55 26.46 2.76 21.29
N LEU A 56 26.61 3.57 22.35
CA LEU A 56 25.49 4.29 22.97
C LEU A 56 25.00 5.42 22.06
N SER A 57 25.90 6.13 21.36
CA SER A 57 25.50 7.15 20.40
C SER A 57 24.97 6.55 19.11
N LEU A 58 25.37 5.35 18.66
CA LEU A 58 24.66 4.62 17.62
C LEU A 58 23.31 4.16 18.15
N ARG A 59 23.21 3.64 19.37
CA ARG A 59 21.91 3.18 19.89
C ARG A 59 20.96 4.33 20.21
N GLN A 60 21.46 5.50 20.59
CA GLN A 60 20.68 6.73 20.81
C GLN A 60 20.46 7.53 19.52
N ARG A 61 21.43 7.58 18.58
CA ARG A 61 21.24 8.19 17.25
C ARG A 61 20.43 7.27 16.36
N CYS A 62 20.83 6.02 16.14
CA CYS A 62 20.04 5.05 15.37
C CYS A 62 18.72 4.74 16.08
N GLY A 63 18.67 4.51 17.39
CA GLY A 63 17.38 4.34 18.08
C GLY A 63 16.50 5.60 18.07
N GLY A 64 17.10 6.79 18.03
CA GLY A 64 16.40 8.06 17.81
C GLY A 64 16.05 8.34 16.33
N LEU A 65 16.61 7.57 15.39
CA LEU A 65 16.43 7.68 13.94
C LEU A 65 15.81 6.41 13.32
N GLU A 66 15.34 5.48 14.16
CA GLU A 66 14.66 4.24 13.74
C GLU A 66 13.31 4.57 13.12
N ARG A 67 12.66 5.64 13.59
CA ARG A 67 11.37 6.08 13.10
C ARG A 67 11.54 6.95 11.87
N ILE A 68 10.96 6.51 10.77
CA ILE A 68 10.65 7.35 9.62
C ILE A 68 9.22 7.88 9.76
N THR A 69 8.90 8.96 9.07
CA THR A 69 7.51 9.43 8.99
C THR A 69 6.64 8.30 8.42
N GLU A 70 5.50 8.04 9.04
CA GLU A 70 4.53 7.10 8.49
C GLU A 70 3.85 7.70 7.24
N ARG A 71 2.99 6.92 6.57
CA ARG A 71 2.20 7.48 5.47
C ARG A 71 1.09 8.38 6.02
N VAL A 72 0.80 9.47 5.32
CA VAL A 72 -0.31 10.39 5.69
C VAL A 72 -1.67 9.70 5.61
N VAL A 73 -1.79 8.72 4.71
CA VAL A 73 -2.93 7.81 4.56
C VAL A 73 -2.37 6.41 4.30
N HIS A 74 -3.06 5.37 4.72
CA HIS A 74 -2.56 3.99 4.63
C HIS A 74 -1.30 3.71 5.46
N ALA A 75 -1.27 4.21 6.70
CA ALA A 75 -0.15 4.02 7.61
C ALA A 75 -0.06 2.58 8.12
N SER A 76 -1.17 2.01 8.62
CA SER A 76 -1.24 0.58 8.96
C SER A 76 -1.37 -0.26 7.68
N ALA A 77 -0.34 -1.07 7.40
CA ALA A 77 -0.27 -1.87 6.20
C ALA A 77 0.59 -3.12 6.38
N VAL A 78 0.21 -4.19 5.70
CA VAL A 78 0.98 -5.43 5.57
C VAL A 78 1.38 -5.64 4.10
N GLY A 79 2.56 -6.20 3.86
CA GLY A 79 3.06 -6.51 2.53
C GLY A 79 3.31 -8.01 2.37
N ALA A 80 3.01 -8.55 1.20
CA ALA A 80 3.31 -9.93 0.86
C ALA A 80 3.74 -10.03 -0.59
N TYR A 81 4.66 -10.94 -0.87
CA TYR A 81 5.05 -11.25 -2.24
C TYR A 81 4.00 -12.18 -2.85
N VAL A 82 3.59 -11.87 -4.08
CA VAL A 82 2.57 -12.61 -4.82
C VAL A 82 3.15 -13.09 -6.14
N GLU A 83 2.70 -14.25 -6.59
CA GLU A 83 2.92 -14.70 -7.95
C GLU A 83 1.64 -14.45 -8.75
N PHE A 84 1.78 -13.75 -9.89
CA PHE A 84 0.70 -13.53 -10.83
C PHE A 84 0.91 -14.38 -12.08
N GLU A 85 -0.14 -15.08 -12.49
CA GLU A 85 -0.16 -15.97 -13.65
C GLU A 85 -1.24 -15.51 -14.62
N VAL A 86 -0.85 -15.18 -15.86
CA VAL A 86 -1.79 -14.79 -16.93
C VAL A 86 -2.46 -16.05 -17.48
N THR A 87 -3.79 -16.06 -17.51
CA THR A 87 -4.57 -17.26 -17.89
C THR A 87 -4.66 -17.46 -19.41
N GLN A 88 -4.27 -16.48 -20.23
CA GLN A 88 -4.28 -16.56 -21.70
C GLN A 88 -2.87 -16.53 -22.29
N GLU A 89 -2.52 -17.61 -23.00
CA GLU A 89 -1.35 -17.84 -23.90
C GLU A 89 0.08 -17.54 -23.43
N ILE A 90 0.30 -16.81 -22.33
CA ILE A 90 1.64 -16.45 -21.83
C ILE A 90 1.78 -16.96 -20.40
N ALA A 91 2.33 -18.16 -20.23
CA ALA A 91 2.49 -18.85 -18.95
C ALA A 91 3.65 -18.30 -18.09
N ASP A 92 3.95 -17.01 -18.19
CA ASP A 92 5.05 -16.40 -17.44
C ASP A 92 4.56 -15.92 -16.07
N LYS A 93 4.99 -16.63 -15.01
CA LYS A 93 4.74 -16.22 -13.63
C LYS A 93 5.55 -14.96 -13.31
N THR A 94 4.86 -13.89 -12.94
CA THR A 94 5.50 -12.64 -12.56
C THR A 94 5.49 -12.49 -11.04
N PRO A 95 6.67 -12.40 -10.39
CA PRO A 95 6.75 -12.10 -8.97
C PRO A 95 6.48 -10.62 -8.71
N LEU A 96 5.41 -10.35 -7.99
CA LEU A 96 4.93 -9.02 -7.62
C LEU A 96 4.94 -8.85 -6.10
N LEU A 97 4.71 -7.61 -5.69
CA LEU A 97 4.51 -7.26 -4.30
C LEU A 97 3.12 -6.65 -4.15
N ALA A 98 2.34 -7.22 -3.24
CA ALA A 98 1.03 -6.73 -2.84
C ALA A 98 1.09 -6.11 -1.45
N GLN A 99 0.28 -5.08 -1.23
CA GLN A 99 0.11 -4.45 0.07
C GLN A 99 -1.36 -4.20 0.37
N ILE A 100 -1.73 -4.56 1.59
CA ILE A 100 -3.07 -4.39 2.16
C ILE A 100 -2.97 -3.38 3.30
N SER A 101 -3.91 -2.45 3.40
CA SER A 101 -3.85 -1.35 4.37
C SER A 101 -5.22 -0.82 4.77
N THR A 102 -5.31 -0.18 5.93
CA THR A 102 -6.39 0.75 6.27
C THR A 102 -6.11 2.13 5.63
N VAL A 103 -6.95 3.16 5.76
CA VAL A 103 -6.79 4.49 5.13
C VAL A 103 -6.57 5.58 6.17
N GLY A 104 -7.55 5.77 7.06
CA GLY A 104 -7.60 6.84 8.07
C GLY A 104 -6.70 6.63 9.29
N PRO A 105 -6.53 5.40 9.81
CA PRO A 105 -5.73 5.11 10.99
C PRO A 105 -4.22 5.38 10.87
N GLU A 106 -3.57 5.70 12.01
CA GLU A 106 -2.11 5.68 12.15
C GLU A 106 -1.55 4.24 12.23
N GLN A 107 -0.23 4.07 12.21
CA GLN A 107 0.42 2.75 12.18
C GLN A 107 0.06 1.80 13.36
N GLY A 108 -0.37 2.33 14.50
CA GLY A 108 -0.63 1.56 15.73
C GLY A 108 -2.11 1.27 16.03
N GLU A 109 -3.02 1.62 15.12
CA GLU A 109 -4.45 1.43 15.32
C GLU A 109 -4.94 0.09 14.74
N ALA A 110 -6.08 -0.40 15.24
CA ALA A 110 -6.59 -1.72 14.93
C ALA A 110 -7.02 -1.88 13.46
N ASP A 111 -6.56 -2.99 12.86
CA ASP A 111 -6.79 -3.35 11.47
C ASP A 111 -8.25 -3.65 11.13
N THR A 112 -9.10 -3.90 12.13
CA THR A 112 -10.51 -4.27 11.95
C THR A 112 -11.45 -3.07 12.02
N ALA A 113 -10.93 -1.85 12.20
CA ALA A 113 -11.72 -0.62 12.18
C ALA A 113 -12.45 -0.42 10.84
N ARG A 114 -13.67 0.14 10.90
CA ARG A 114 -14.51 0.42 9.72
C ARG A 114 -13.85 1.50 8.87
N ASP A 115 -13.24 1.09 7.77
CA ASP A 115 -12.50 1.98 6.88
C ASP A 115 -12.33 1.28 5.51
N PRO A 116 -12.20 2.01 4.38
CA PRO A 116 -11.83 1.37 3.13
C PRO A 116 -10.47 0.65 3.29
N ARG A 117 -10.29 -0.43 2.52
CA ARG A 117 -9.02 -1.16 2.50
C ARG A 117 -8.26 -0.81 1.24
N GLY A 118 -7.03 -0.33 1.40
CA GLY A 118 -6.12 -0.13 0.29
C GLY A 118 -5.58 -1.46 -0.18
N TRP A 119 -5.84 -1.81 -1.44
CA TRP A 119 -5.29 -2.99 -2.10
C TRP A 119 -4.35 -2.55 -3.21
N VAL A 120 -3.05 -2.55 -2.92
CA VAL A 120 -2.02 -2.08 -3.85
C VAL A 120 -1.28 -3.27 -4.43
N ILE A 121 -1.40 -3.45 -5.74
CA ILE A 121 -0.58 -4.39 -6.50
C ILE A 121 0.17 -3.58 -7.56
N SER A 122 1.46 -3.86 -7.73
CA SER A 122 2.29 -3.14 -8.71
C SER A 122 2.06 -3.71 -10.13
N PHE A 123 1.10 -3.13 -10.87
CA PHE A 123 0.86 -3.39 -12.30
C PHE A 123 0.92 -2.11 -13.14
N ILE A 124 1.12 -2.25 -14.46
CA ILE A 124 0.86 -1.20 -15.45
C ILE A 124 -0.48 -1.55 -16.13
N LEU A 125 -1.61 -1.27 -15.47
CA LEU A 125 -2.94 -1.51 -16.03
C LEU A 125 -3.84 -0.29 -15.78
N ASN A 126 -4.72 0.03 -16.74
CA ASN A 126 -5.60 1.22 -16.67
C ASN A 126 -6.81 1.02 -15.74
N ARG A 127 -7.40 -0.19 -15.69
CA ARG A 127 -8.50 -0.55 -14.77
C ARG A 127 -8.68 -2.06 -14.74
N GLY A 128 -8.75 -2.66 -13.55
CA GLY A 128 -9.00 -4.09 -13.37
C GLY A 128 -9.75 -4.36 -12.06
N THR A 129 -10.44 -5.50 -12.02
CA THR A 129 -11.21 -5.97 -10.86
C THR A 129 -10.64 -7.31 -10.42
N MET A 130 -10.27 -7.43 -9.15
CA MET A 130 -9.87 -8.69 -8.55
C MET A 130 -11.05 -9.25 -7.76
N ILE A 131 -11.38 -10.52 -7.95
CA ILE A 131 -12.42 -11.24 -7.19
C ILE A 131 -11.72 -12.31 -6.36
N CYS A 132 -12.06 -12.36 -5.07
CA CYS A 132 -11.53 -13.31 -4.11
C CYS A 132 -12.24 -14.65 -4.25
N ASP A 133 -11.49 -15.74 -4.42
CA ASP A 133 -12.07 -17.07 -4.64
C ASP A 133 -12.52 -17.73 -3.32
N GLN A 134 -12.01 -17.27 -2.17
CA GLN A 134 -12.46 -17.65 -0.81
C GLN A 134 -13.86 -17.12 -0.47
N GLY A 135 -14.39 -16.20 -1.27
CA GLY A 135 -15.65 -15.50 -1.00
C GLY A 135 -15.48 -14.28 -0.10
N ILE A 136 -16.54 -13.46 -0.05
CA ILE A 136 -16.56 -12.22 0.74
C ILE A 136 -17.11 -12.56 2.14
N MET A 137 -16.33 -12.26 3.17
CA MET A 137 -16.73 -12.41 4.58
C MET A 137 -16.56 -11.09 5.30
N ASP A 138 -17.63 -10.63 5.96
CA ASP A 138 -17.66 -9.36 6.68
C ASP A 138 -17.95 -9.59 8.17
N PHE A 139 -17.34 -8.77 9.03
CA PHE A 139 -17.68 -8.75 10.45
C PHE A 139 -18.93 -7.91 10.73
N THR A 140 -19.68 -8.33 11.75
CA THR A 140 -20.70 -7.48 12.37
C THR A 140 -20.06 -6.38 13.24
N PRO A 141 -20.74 -5.24 13.46
CA PRO A 141 -20.21 -4.16 14.30
C PRO A 141 -19.84 -4.62 15.72
N GLU A 142 -20.60 -5.57 16.28
CA GLU A 142 -20.34 -6.15 17.60
C GLU A 142 -19.06 -7.01 17.61
N GLU A 143 -18.84 -7.80 16.56
CA GLU A 143 -17.61 -8.59 16.42
C GLU A 143 -16.39 -7.70 16.23
N VAL A 144 -16.51 -6.64 15.41
CA VAL A 144 -15.44 -5.65 15.23
C VAL A 144 -15.03 -5.05 16.57
N ALA A 145 -16.00 -4.60 17.38
CA ALA A 145 -15.71 -4.01 18.70
C ALA A 145 -14.98 -4.98 19.64
N ARG A 146 -15.26 -6.28 19.54
CA ARG A 146 -14.56 -7.33 20.30
C ARG A 146 -13.13 -7.51 19.78
N VAL A 147 -12.96 -7.68 18.47
CA VAL A 147 -11.65 -7.98 17.87
C VAL A 147 -10.68 -6.82 18.05
N ILE A 148 -11.12 -5.58 17.87
CA ILE A 148 -10.30 -4.37 18.12
C ILE A 148 -9.71 -4.39 19.54
N GLY A 149 -10.48 -4.84 20.53
CA GLY A 149 -10.05 -4.87 21.93
C GLY A 149 -9.14 -6.05 22.29
N THR A 150 -9.30 -7.20 21.61
CA THR A 150 -8.51 -8.39 21.90
C THR A 150 -7.23 -8.48 21.07
N GLU A 151 -7.33 -8.15 19.78
CA GLU A 151 -6.29 -8.36 18.77
C GLU A 151 -6.35 -7.22 17.73
N PRO A 152 -5.63 -6.10 17.96
CA PRO A 152 -5.63 -4.98 17.02
C PRO A 152 -5.03 -5.37 15.65
N ASP A 153 -4.05 -6.27 15.62
CA ASP A 153 -3.33 -6.70 14.41
C ASP A 153 -3.94 -7.97 13.75
N HIS A 154 -5.23 -8.22 13.99
CA HIS A 154 -5.88 -9.48 13.63
C HIS A 154 -5.89 -9.75 12.12
N HIS A 155 -6.32 -8.78 11.30
CA HIS A 155 -6.54 -8.98 9.87
C HIS A 155 -5.29 -8.80 9.01
N ASN A 156 -4.58 -7.67 9.13
CA ASN A 156 -3.48 -7.42 8.21
C ASN A 156 -2.26 -8.26 8.60
N LEU A 157 -1.94 -8.34 9.90
CA LEU A 157 -0.73 -9.04 10.31
C LEU A 157 -0.99 -10.52 10.54
N ARG A 158 -1.91 -10.89 11.42
CA ARG A 158 -1.99 -12.26 11.93
C ARG A 158 -2.67 -13.23 10.98
N ASP A 159 -3.89 -12.95 10.55
CA ASP A 159 -4.67 -13.82 9.67
C ASP A 159 -3.92 -14.07 8.35
N LEU A 160 -3.42 -13.00 7.72
CA LEU A 160 -2.60 -13.13 6.52
C LEU A 160 -1.31 -13.93 6.76
N PHE A 161 -0.64 -13.72 7.90
CA PHE A 161 0.57 -14.45 8.23
C PHE A 161 0.31 -15.93 8.45
N GLU A 162 -0.73 -16.29 9.21
CA GLU A 162 -1.13 -17.68 9.44
C GLU A 162 -1.66 -18.35 8.17
N ALA A 163 -2.26 -17.59 7.25
CA ALA A 163 -2.68 -18.10 5.95
C ALA A 163 -1.50 -18.42 5.03
N ILE A 164 -0.36 -17.74 5.18
CA ILE A 164 0.84 -17.94 4.35
C ILE A 164 1.82 -18.92 5.01
N VAL A 165 2.04 -18.79 6.32
CA VAL A 165 3.05 -19.56 7.06
C VAL A 165 2.49 -20.90 7.52
N GLY A 166 3.00 -21.98 6.92
CA GLY A 166 2.68 -23.36 7.31
C GLY A 166 1.72 -24.09 6.38
N LYS A 167 1.34 -23.46 5.25
CA LYS A 167 0.57 -24.10 4.19
C LYS A 167 1.44 -24.30 2.95
N ASP A 168 1.32 -25.48 2.35
CA ASP A 168 1.83 -25.79 1.02
C ASP A 168 0.72 -25.52 -0.02
N TYR A 169 1.12 -25.22 -1.27
CA TYR A 169 0.18 -25.11 -2.39
C TYR A 169 -0.74 -26.35 -2.45
N PRO A 170 -2.09 -26.22 -2.49
CA PRO A 170 -2.87 -25.10 -3.04
C PRO A 170 -3.62 -24.23 -2.01
N ASP A 171 -3.40 -24.35 -0.70
CA ASP A 171 -4.25 -23.68 0.31
C ASP A 171 -3.93 -22.18 0.53
N TYR A 172 -3.28 -21.53 -0.44
CA TYR A 172 -2.94 -20.11 -0.38
C TYR A 172 -4.14 -19.24 -0.73
N PRO A 173 -4.21 -17.99 -0.21
CA PRO A 173 -5.20 -17.05 -0.66
C PRO A 173 -4.98 -16.66 -2.12
N ASP A 174 -6.04 -16.74 -2.92
CA ASP A 174 -6.06 -16.53 -4.36
C ASP A 174 -7.16 -15.57 -4.84
N TRP A 175 -6.84 -14.84 -5.90
CA TRP A 175 -7.76 -13.91 -6.54
C TRP A 175 -7.71 -14.06 -8.06
N ALA A 176 -8.89 -14.22 -8.66
CA ALA A 176 -9.09 -14.11 -10.08
C ALA A 176 -9.12 -12.64 -10.52
N ALA A 177 -8.28 -12.28 -11.48
CA ALA A 177 -8.18 -10.95 -12.09
C ALA A 177 -9.05 -10.84 -13.35
N TYR A 178 -9.84 -9.79 -13.42
CA TYR A 178 -10.73 -9.47 -14.53
C TYR A 178 -10.50 -8.06 -15.05
N LEU A 179 -10.75 -7.85 -16.34
CA LEU A 179 -10.70 -6.56 -17.02
C LEU A 179 -12.07 -6.22 -17.58
N GLN A 180 -12.41 -4.93 -17.53
CA GLN A 180 -13.51 -4.34 -18.31
C GLN A 180 -12.92 -3.44 -19.38
N VAL A 181 -13.27 -3.70 -20.63
CA VAL A 181 -12.76 -2.97 -21.79
C VAL A 181 -13.90 -2.22 -22.46
N THR A 182 -13.66 -0.98 -22.85
CA THR A 182 -14.56 -0.16 -23.67
C THR A 182 -13.77 0.45 -24.83
N GLU A 183 -14.42 0.65 -25.97
CA GLU A 183 -13.83 1.40 -27.07
C GLU A 183 -13.93 2.91 -26.81
N SER A 184 -12.98 3.68 -27.33
CA SER A 184 -12.96 5.14 -27.13
C SER A 184 -14.22 5.83 -27.65
N LYS A 185 -14.88 5.28 -28.67
CA LYS A 185 -16.12 5.84 -29.24
C LYS A 185 -17.31 5.67 -28.28
N ASP A 186 -17.40 4.52 -27.64
CA ASP A 186 -18.48 4.20 -26.70
C ASP A 186 -18.31 4.97 -25.39
N ALA A 187 -17.06 5.26 -25.01
CA ALA A 187 -16.71 6.08 -23.86
C ALA A 187 -17.28 7.51 -23.92
N GLU A 188 -17.33 8.13 -25.10
CA GLU A 188 -17.84 9.49 -25.28
C GLU A 188 -19.37 9.57 -25.22
N ILE A 189 -20.04 8.48 -25.60
CA ILE A 189 -21.50 8.39 -25.69
C ILE A 189 -22.10 7.94 -24.34
N TYR A 190 -21.29 7.40 -23.45
CA TYR A 190 -21.76 6.85 -22.20
C TYR A 190 -22.40 7.93 -21.31
N ARG A 191 -23.53 7.56 -20.69
CA ARG A 191 -24.40 8.49 -19.92
C ARG A 191 -23.65 9.28 -18.84
N CYS A 192 -22.61 8.70 -18.24
CA CYS A 192 -21.80 9.37 -17.24
C CYS A 192 -20.32 9.37 -17.65
N ASN A 193 -19.57 10.32 -17.09
CA ASN A 193 -18.12 10.39 -17.30
C ASN A 193 -17.46 9.06 -16.89
N ILE A 194 -16.82 8.39 -17.84
CA ILE A 194 -16.17 7.09 -17.60
C ILE A 194 -14.95 7.17 -16.68
N PHE A 195 -14.38 8.38 -16.52
CA PHE A 195 -13.24 8.66 -15.65
C PHE A 195 -13.67 9.15 -14.25
N ASP A 196 -14.98 9.29 -14.00
CA ASP A 196 -15.50 9.61 -12.69
C ASP A 196 -15.35 8.38 -11.76
N MET A 197 -14.53 8.54 -10.72
CA MET A 197 -14.26 7.48 -9.74
C MET A 197 -15.49 7.11 -8.90
N THR A 198 -16.51 7.96 -8.85
CA THR A 198 -17.76 7.66 -8.15
C THR A 198 -18.69 6.74 -8.96
N LYS A 199 -18.35 6.46 -10.23
CA LYS A 199 -19.20 5.70 -11.15
C LYS A 199 -18.62 4.31 -11.45
N VAL A 200 -19.45 3.29 -11.25
CA VAL A 200 -19.17 1.91 -11.67
C VAL A 200 -19.65 1.65 -13.10
N TRP A 201 -18.97 0.76 -13.81
CA TRP A 201 -19.39 0.27 -15.11
C TRP A 201 -20.29 -0.96 -14.93
N PRO A 202 -21.57 -0.90 -15.33
CA PRO A 202 -22.49 -2.01 -15.15
C PRO A 202 -21.98 -3.27 -15.86
N HIS A 203 -21.92 -4.39 -15.13
CA HIS A 203 -21.45 -5.66 -15.67
C HIS A 203 -22.32 -6.20 -16.82
N ALA A 204 -23.57 -5.74 -16.91
CA ALA A 204 -24.48 -6.08 -18.00
C ALA A 204 -24.05 -5.48 -19.35
N HIS A 205 -23.37 -4.33 -19.34
CA HIS A 205 -22.92 -3.63 -20.54
C HIS A 205 -21.44 -3.90 -20.82
N TYR A 206 -20.63 -4.00 -19.77
CA TYR A 206 -19.21 -4.25 -19.84
C TYR A 206 -18.89 -5.54 -19.07
N ALA A 207 -18.84 -6.65 -19.79
CA ALA A 207 -18.56 -7.96 -19.21
C ALA A 207 -17.15 -8.05 -18.64
N LEU A 208 -16.99 -8.87 -17.59
CA LEU A 208 -15.69 -9.17 -16.99
C LEU A 208 -14.94 -10.16 -17.87
N ILE A 209 -13.78 -9.76 -18.37
CA ILE A 209 -12.89 -10.60 -19.17
C ILE A 209 -11.81 -11.15 -18.24
N PRO A 210 -11.68 -12.48 -18.07
CA PRO A 210 -10.64 -13.06 -17.21
C PRO A 210 -9.26 -12.79 -17.81
N PHE A 211 -8.33 -12.33 -16.97
CA PHE A 211 -6.98 -11.92 -17.38
C PHE A 211 -5.88 -12.75 -16.71
N GLY A 212 -6.08 -13.17 -15.45
CA GLY A 212 -5.08 -13.96 -14.76
C GLY A 212 -5.50 -14.31 -13.34
N ASN A 213 -4.67 -15.07 -12.64
CA ASN A 213 -4.86 -15.43 -11.24
C ASN A 213 -3.66 -14.95 -10.42
N MET A 214 -3.93 -14.49 -9.21
CA MET A 214 -2.91 -14.05 -8.25
C MET A 214 -2.95 -14.95 -7.02
N ALA A 215 -1.82 -15.51 -6.62
CA ALA A 215 -1.70 -16.29 -5.39
C ALA A 215 -0.65 -15.70 -4.44
N LEU A 216 -0.98 -15.60 -3.16
CA LEU A 216 -0.08 -15.19 -2.07
C LEU A 216 0.73 -16.39 -1.56
N ASN A 217 1.91 -16.63 -2.12
CA ASN A 217 2.68 -17.84 -1.83
C ASN A 217 4.08 -17.60 -1.23
N ILE A 218 4.46 -16.35 -0.93
CA ILE A 218 5.79 -16.03 -0.40
C ILE A 218 5.65 -15.16 0.86
N ASN A 219 6.49 -15.48 1.85
CA ASN A 219 6.47 -14.92 3.21
C ASN A 219 6.27 -13.39 3.24
N ILE A 220 5.49 -12.97 4.24
CA ILE A 220 5.23 -11.57 4.58
C ILE A 220 6.54 -10.87 4.94
N ALA A 221 6.86 -9.82 4.19
CA ALA A 221 7.76 -8.79 4.68
C ALA A 221 6.88 -7.62 5.10
N MET A 222 7.05 -7.08 6.30
CA MET A 222 6.61 -5.70 6.56
C MET A 222 7.34 -4.85 5.53
N VAL A 223 6.64 -4.45 4.46
CA VAL A 223 7.22 -3.65 3.40
C VAL A 223 6.84 -2.19 3.62
N PRO A 224 7.80 -1.34 4.02
CA PRO A 224 7.62 0.09 3.91
C PRO A 224 7.74 0.47 2.43
N GLY A 225 6.64 0.91 1.81
CA GLY A 225 6.75 1.84 0.69
C GLY A 225 6.45 1.36 -0.72
N ILE A 226 5.40 0.57 -0.95
CA ILE A 226 4.78 0.51 -2.29
C ILE A 226 4.01 1.81 -2.54
N ALA A 227 4.15 2.39 -3.74
CA ALA A 227 3.36 3.51 -4.22
C ALA A 227 2.42 3.02 -5.35
N PRO A 228 1.13 3.37 -5.35
CA PRO A 228 0.19 2.96 -6.39
C PRO A 228 0.42 3.69 -7.72
N ALA A 229 -0.04 3.05 -8.81
CA ALA A 229 -0.05 3.58 -10.17
C ALA A 229 -1.01 4.80 -10.33
N PRO A 230 -0.78 5.69 -11.32
CA PRO A 230 -1.43 7.00 -11.39
C PRO A 230 -2.91 6.92 -11.81
N SER A 231 -3.82 7.19 -10.88
CA SER A 231 -5.13 7.78 -11.16
C SER A 231 -5.04 9.31 -11.02
N MET A 232 -6.14 10.07 -11.23
CA MET A 232 -6.18 11.55 -11.30
C MET A 232 -5.51 12.33 -10.14
N HIS A 233 -5.00 11.66 -9.11
CA HIS A 233 -4.03 12.18 -8.14
C HIS A 233 -2.57 12.07 -8.62
N VAL A 234 -2.26 12.58 -9.82
CA VAL A 234 -0.91 12.48 -10.43
C VAL A 234 0.18 13.25 -9.64
N CYS A 235 -0.20 14.13 -8.71
CA CYS A 235 0.77 15.00 -8.02
C CYS A 235 1.17 14.57 -6.59
N LYS A 236 0.50 13.58 -5.97
CA LYS A 236 0.75 13.22 -4.55
C LYS A 236 1.74 12.06 -4.30
N PRO A 237 1.77 10.97 -5.10
CA PRO A 237 2.55 9.78 -4.77
C PRO A 237 4.08 10.00 -4.70
N PRO A 238 4.73 10.66 -5.69
CA PRO A 238 6.18 10.81 -5.64
C PRO A 238 6.63 11.90 -4.65
N ASP A 239 5.81 12.92 -4.40
CA ASP A 239 6.15 14.02 -3.50
C ASP A 239 6.21 13.57 -2.04
N SER A 240 5.12 12.97 -1.56
CA SER A 240 5.04 12.39 -0.22
C SER A 240 6.09 11.29 0.02
N THR A 241 6.39 10.49 -0.99
CA THR A 241 7.43 9.45 -0.89
C THR A 241 8.83 10.05 -0.81
N ARG A 242 9.11 11.14 -1.53
CA ARG A 242 10.39 11.87 -1.42
C ARG A 242 10.58 12.48 -0.04
N TYR A 243 9.52 13.03 0.56
CA TYR A 243 9.58 13.55 1.92
C TYR A 243 9.84 12.43 2.94
N ARG A 244 9.14 11.30 2.78
CA ARG A 244 9.16 10.18 3.74
C ARG A 244 10.42 9.33 3.68
N LEU A 245 10.84 8.92 2.49
CA LEU A 245 11.98 8.01 2.26
C LEU A 245 13.25 8.74 1.79
N GLY A 246 13.12 9.99 1.34
CA GLY A 246 14.20 10.78 0.76
C GLY A 246 14.13 10.86 -0.76
N ALA A 247 14.93 11.78 -1.32
CA ALA A 247 14.96 12.05 -2.76
C ALA A 247 15.29 10.79 -3.61
N ASN A 248 16.13 9.91 -3.08
CA ASN A 248 16.60 8.68 -3.72
C ASN A 248 15.90 7.42 -3.18
N TYR A 249 14.57 7.42 -3.16
CA TYR A 249 13.78 6.26 -2.71
C TYR A 249 13.65 5.13 -3.76
N GLN A 250 13.83 5.45 -5.04
CA GLN A 250 13.71 4.50 -6.16
C GLN A 250 14.75 3.36 -6.16
N PRO A 251 16.04 3.61 -5.88
CA PRO A 251 17.04 2.53 -5.89
C PRO A 251 17.00 1.61 -4.66
N LEU A 252 16.13 1.84 -3.67
CA LEU A 252 15.97 0.92 -2.54
C LEU A 252 15.56 -0.47 -3.07
N PRO A 253 16.09 -1.59 -2.54
CA PRO A 253 15.90 -2.92 -3.13
C PRO A 253 14.44 -3.26 -3.46
N THR A 254 13.51 -2.97 -2.56
CA THR A 254 12.08 -3.24 -2.74
C THR A 254 11.40 -2.33 -3.76
N ASN A 255 11.93 -1.13 -3.99
CA ASN A 255 11.40 -0.16 -4.97
C ASN A 255 12.15 -0.21 -6.29
N SER A 256 13.31 -0.85 -6.32
CA SER A 256 14.18 -0.89 -7.48
C SER A 256 13.50 -1.69 -8.60
N ALA A 257 13.50 -1.11 -9.79
CA ALA A 257 12.99 -1.83 -10.95
C ALA A 257 13.90 -3.02 -11.24
N LYS A 258 13.30 -4.18 -11.52
CA LYS A 258 14.04 -5.39 -11.93
C LYS A 258 14.73 -5.21 -13.28
N SER A 259 14.13 -4.40 -14.15
CA SER A 259 14.77 -3.99 -15.40
C SER A 259 15.84 -2.93 -15.13
N PRO A 260 17.01 -2.99 -15.80
CA PRO A 260 18.01 -1.93 -15.70
C PRO A 260 17.39 -0.58 -16.12
N VAL A 261 17.36 0.37 -15.18
CA VAL A 261 16.90 1.74 -15.43
C VAL A 261 18.12 2.60 -15.73
N TYR A 262 18.19 3.14 -16.96
CA TYR A 262 19.23 4.09 -17.34
C TYR A 262 18.64 5.50 -17.44
N SER A 263 18.86 6.30 -16.40
CA SER A 263 18.40 7.69 -16.36
C SER A 263 19.56 8.64 -16.05
N PRO A 264 20.40 8.99 -17.05
CA PRO A 264 21.62 9.76 -16.83
C PRO A 264 21.38 11.21 -16.37
N PHE A 265 20.15 11.70 -16.50
CA PHE A 265 19.76 13.06 -16.14
C PHE A 265 19.38 13.22 -14.67
N HIS A 266 19.03 12.12 -13.99
CA HIS A 266 18.76 12.13 -12.55
C HIS A 266 20.06 11.74 -11.83
N ARG A 267 20.61 12.70 -11.07
CA ARG A 267 21.90 12.58 -10.38
C ARG A 267 21.80 13.17 -8.99
N ASN A 268 22.69 12.71 -8.11
CA ASN A 268 22.89 13.22 -6.76
C ASN A 268 21.66 13.00 -5.86
N GLY A 269 21.50 13.83 -4.83
CA GLY A 269 20.48 13.68 -3.80
C GLY A 269 21.01 12.97 -2.56
N ALA A 270 20.35 13.21 -1.42
CA ALA A 270 20.71 12.55 -0.17
C ALA A 270 20.61 11.03 -0.32
N SER A 271 21.52 10.31 0.33
CA SER A 271 21.57 8.83 0.32
C SER A 271 21.68 8.22 -1.08
N THR A 272 22.46 8.84 -1.98
CA THR A 272 22.73 8.24 -3.29
C THR A 272 23.48 6.92 -3.13
N ILE A 273 22.94 5.85 -3.73
CA ILE A 273 23.53 4.50 -3.75
C ILE A 273 23.90 4.12 -5.20
N PHE A 274 24.80 3.15 -5.38
CA PHE A 274 25.26 2.64 -6.69
C PHE A 274 26.11 3.61 -7.54
N GLY A 275 26.86 4.52 -6.93
CA GLY A 275 27.93 5.26 -7.61
C GLY A 275 27.48 6.34 -8.61
N ASN A 276 26.19 6.70 -8.61
CA ASN A 276 25.65 7.87 -9.33
C ASN A 276 26.01 7.93 -10.82
N TYR A 277 26.13 6.77 -11.48
CA TYR A 277 26.53 6.63 -12.89
C TYR A 277 27.91 7.23 -13.25
N GLY A 278 28.78 7.48 -12.27
CA GLY A 278 30.16 7.89 -12.50
C GLY A 278 30.31 9.15 -13.38
N SER A 279 31.10 9.03 -14.45
CA SER A 279 31.41 10.12 -15.38
C SER A 279 30.46 10.22 -16.57
N ASP A 280 29.35 9.49 -16.57
CA ASP A 280 28.38 9.56 -17.66
C ASP A 280 27.82 10.98 -17.81
N PRO A 281 27.67 11.50 -19.05
CA PRO A 281 27.18 12.85 -19.28
C PRO A 281 25.76 13.03 -18.74
N SER A 282 25.55 14.06 -17.93
CA SER A 282 24.26 14.35 -17.28
C SER A 282 23.21 14.97 -18.21
N TYR A 283 23.59 15.31 -19.45
CA TYR A 283 22.72 15.86 -20.47
C TYR A 283 22.97 15.13 -21.80
N VAL A 284 22.13 14.13 -22.08
CA VAL A 284 22.17 13.39 -23.35
C VAL A 284 21.25 14.06 -24.37
N ARG A 285 21.81 14.56 -25.48
CA ARG A 285 21.10 15.06 -26.68
C ARG A 285 20.14 16.25 -26.46
N SER A 286 20.49 17.22 -25.62
CA SER A 286 19.68 18.44 -25.41
C SER A 286 19.89 19.51 -26.50
N SER A 287 18.80 20.13 -26.96
CA SER A 287 18.78 21.30 -27.86
C SER A 287 17.91 22.40 -27.26
N LEU A 288 18.35 23.66 -27.27
CA LEU A 288 17.55 24.79 -26.78
C LEU A 288 16.35 25.04 -27.69
N ARG A 289 15.14 25.08 -27.13
CA ARG A 289 13.91 25.44 -27.83
C ARG A 289 13.18 26.55 -27.09
N HIS A 290 12.47 27.40 -27.83
CA HIS A 290 11.65 28.44 -27.25
C HIS A 290 10.38 27.83 -26.63
N LEU A 291 10.09 28.17 -25.38
CA LEU A 291 8.90 27.71 -24.65
C LEU A 291 7.71 28.57 -25.03
N ASN A 292 6.69 27.96 -25.63
CA ASN A 292 5.40 28.60 -25.86
C ASN A 292 4.46 28.24 -24.70
N TYR A 293 4.12 29.23 -23.88
CA TYR A 293 3.15 29.05 -22.80
C TYR A 293 1.74 29.09 -23.38
N GLY A 294 1.00 28.00 -23.24
CA GLY A 294 -0.42 27.95 -23.55
C GLY A 294 -1.25 28.45 -22.36
N SER A 295 -2.31 29.22 -22.64
CA SER A 295 -3.31 29.61 -21.64
C SER A 295 -4.52 28.70 -21.76
N ALA A 296 -4.63 27.71 -20.88
CA ALA A 296 -5.89 27.00 -20.65
C ALA A 296 -5.92 26.43 -19.23
N SER A 297 -6.63 27.13 -18.35
CA SER A 297 -7.08 26.59 -17.07
C SER A 297 -8.58 26.36 -17.21
N VAL A 298 -9.01 25.11 -17.31
CA VAL A 298 -10.43 24.76 -17.24
C VAL A 298 -10.66 24.23 -15.82
N LEU A 299 -11.33 25.03 -14.99
CA LEU A 299 -11.84 24.56 -13.71
C LEU A 299 -13.13 23.77 -13.99
N HIS A 300 -13.16 22.50 -13.59
CA HIS A 300 -14.40 21.74 -13.54
C HIS A 300 -14.98 21.89 -12.13
N ASP A 301 -16.05 22.68 -12.03
CA ASP A 301 -16.88 22.71 -10.83
C ASP A 301 -17.95 21.62 -10.98
N HIS A 302 -18.07 20.74 -9.98
CA HIS A 302 -19.04 19.66 -9.96
C HIS A 302 -20.04 19.91 -8.83
N GLU A 303 -21.24 20.36 -9.18
CA GLU A 303 -22.40 20.33 -8.28
C GLU A 303 -23.04 18.93 -8.26
N ILE A 304 -23.62 18.53 -7.12
CA ILE A 304 -24.28 17.22 -6.98
C ILE A 304 -25.56 17.21 -7.80
N THR A 305 -25.54 16.51 -8.92
CA THR A 305 -26.68 16.35 -9.83
C THR A 305 -27.52 15.13 -9.48
N ASN A 306 -28.70 15.00 -10.07
CA ASN A 306 -29.54 13.82 -9.87
C ASN A 306 -28.92 12.54 -10.47
N ASP A 307 -28.02 12.67 -11.46
CA ASP A 307 -27.32 11.53 -12.03
C ASP A 307 -26.34 10.87 -11.05
N ASP A 308 -25.84 11.61 -10.06
CA ASP A 308 -24.97 11.09 -8.99
C ASP A 308 -25.71 10.16 -8.02
N LEU A 309 -27.05 10.23 -7.98
CA LEU A 309 -27.88 9.46 -7.06
C LEU A 309 -28.35 8.12 -7.65
N VAL A 310 -28.27 7.95 -8.97
CA VAL A 310 -28.77 6.76 -9.68
C VAL A 310 -28.05 5.48 -9.24
N GLN A 311 -26.73 5.54 -9.06
CA GLN A 311 -25.95 4.35 -8.65
C GLN A 311 -26.16 3.99 -7.17
N PRO A 312 -26.15 4.95 -6.22
CA PRO A 312 -26.58 4.70 -4.85
C PRO A 312 -28.00 4.10 -4.75
N GLN A 313 -28.95 4.58 -5.57
CA GLN A 313 -30.30 4.02 -5.65
C GLN A 313 -30.29 2.56 -6.12
N GLY A 314 -29.52 2.25 -7.16
CA GLY A 314 -29.33 0.88 -7.64
C GLY A 314 -28.75 -0.03 -6.56
N MET A 315 -27.76 0.44 -5.82
CA MET A 315 -27.17 -0.28 -4.69
C MET A 315 -28.19 -0.51 -3.56
N TRP A 316 -28.99 0.50 -3.22
CA TRP A 316 -30.05 0.36 -2.22
C TRP A 316 -31.12 -0.65 -2.63
N ALA A 317 -31.48 -0.69 -3.91
CA ALA A 317 -32.39 -1.71 -4.45
C ALA A 317 -31.81 -3.12 -4.38
N VAL A 318 -30.48 -3.29 -4.50
CA VAL A 318 -29.81 -4.58 -4.28
C VAL A 318 -29.88 -4.99 -2.82
N PHE A 319 -29.70 -4.06 -1.87
CA PHE A 319 -29.84 -4.38 -0.45
C PHE A 319 -31.21 -4.93 -0.08
N ARG A 320 -32.29 -4.48 -0.75
CA ARG A 320 -33.65 -5.02 -0.56
C ARG A 320 -33.80 -6.48 -0.98
N ARG A 321 -32.91 -7.00 -1.83
CA ARG A 321 -32.96 -8.40 -2.29
C ARG A 321 -32.52 -9.38 -1.21
N TYR A 322 -31.80 -8.90 -0.19
CA TYR A 322 -31.24 -9.70 0.87
C TYR A 322 -31.82 -9.26 2.22
N SER A 323 -32.04 -10.20 3.15
CA SER A 323 -32.55 -9.87 4.49
C SER A 323 -31.42 -9.37 5.40
N GLY A 324 -31.54 -8.15 5.94
CA GLY A 324 -30.62 -7.61 6.95
C GLY A 324 -29.66 -6.48 6.52
N PRO A 325 -29.11 -6.43 5.28
CA PRO A 325 -28.15 -5.38 4.89
C PRO A 325 -28.65 -3.95 5.05
N GLN A 326 -29.93 -3.69 4.81
CA GLN A 326 -30.51 -2.35 4.97
C GLN A 326 -30.49 -1.90 6.44
N GLU A 327 -30.92 -2.78 7.36
CA GLU A 327 -30.94 -2.49 8.79
C GLU A 327 -29.52 -2.28 9.33
N ASN A 328 -28.58 -3.14 8.92
CA ASN A 328 -27.17 -3.02 9.27
C ASN A 328 -26.56 -1.70 8.74
N PHE A 329 -26.89 -1.31 7.51
CA PHE A 329 -26.43 -0.04 6.94
C PHE A 329 -26.96 1.16 7.75
N VAL A 330 -28.26 1.20 8.04
CA VAL A 330 -28.89 2.28 8.82
C VAL A 330 -28.32 2.33 10.24
N LYS A 331 -28.18 1.18 10.91
CA LYS A 331 -27.58 1.08 12.25
C LYS A 331 -26.15 1.63 12.26
N ASN A 332 -25.36 1.26 11.26
CA ASN A 332 -24.00 1.77 11.09
C ASN A 332 -23.95 3.29 10.89
N VAL A 333 -24.72 3.82 9.93
CA VAL A 333 -24.72 5.26 9.64
C VAL A 333 -25.23 6.07 10.82
N SER A 334 -26.36 5.69 11.40
CA SER A 334 -26.95 6.35 12.56
C SER A 334 -26.04 6.30 13.80
N GLY A 335 -25.29 5.19 13.96
CA GLY A 335 -24.35 4.97 15.05
C GLY A 335 -23.24 6.01 15.12
N TYR A 336 -22.74 6.47 13.97
CA TYR A 336 -21.74 7.55 13.88
C TYR A 336 -22.40 8.93 13.79
N LEU A 337 -23.49 9.07 13.03
CA LEU A 337 -24.14 10.35 12.81
C LEU A 337 -24.72 10.96 14.10
N LYS A 338 -25.06 10.13 15.10
CA LYS A 338 -25.50 10.58 16.43
C LYS A 338 -24.44 11.41 17.19
N LEU A 339 -23.18 11.34 16.80
CA LEU A 339 -22.09 12.13 17.40
C LEU A 339 -21.96 13.52 16.75
N ALA A 340 -22.47 13.70 15.52
CA ALA A 340 -22.37 14.94 14.78
C ALA A 340 -23.33 16.03 15.31
N ALA A 341 -23.09 17.30 14.99
CA ALA A 341 -24.00 18.40 15.33
C ALA A 341 -25.37 18.26 14.63
N THR A 342 -26.45 18.74 15.25
CA THR A 342 -27.83 18.60 14.75
C THR A 342 -28.01 19.12 13.32
N ILE A 343 -27.30 20.19 12.93
CA ILE A 343 -27.34 20.74 11.57
C ILE A 343 -26.83 19.70 10.57
N ILE A 344 -25.66 19.10 10.85
CA ILE A 344 -25.04 18.06 10.01
C ILE A 344 -25.95 16.84 9.89
N ARG A 345 -26.64 16.46 10.97
CA ARG A 345 -27.59 15.33 10.94
C ARG A 345 -28.75 15.59 9.98
N LYS A 346 -29.28 16.81 9.97
CA LYS A 346 -30.38 17.19 9.06
C LYS A 346 -29.93 17.20 7.60
N GLU A 347 -28.77 17.80 7.32
CA GLU A 347 -28.22 17.83 5.96
C GLU A 347 -27.91 16.41 5.45
N ALA A 348 -27.26 15.58 6.27
CA ALA A 348 -26.97 14.19 5.92
C ALA A 348 -28.25 13.38 5.66
N ALA A 349 -29.27 13.53 6.52
CA ALA A 349 -30.56 12.91 6.30
C ALA A 349 -31.24 13.40 5.00
N GLY A 350 -31.09 14.69 4.67
CA GLY A 350 -31.55 15.26 3.41
C GLY A 350 -30.88 14.62 2.18
N VAL A 351 -29.58 14.34 2.25
CA VAL A 351 -28.87 13.62 1.17
C VAL A 351 -29.39 12.19 1.04
N PHE A 352 -29.56 11.46 2.14
CA PHE A 352 -30.10 10.10 2.10
C PHE A 352 -31.55 10.04 1.60
N ALA A 353 -32.38 11.01 1.96
CA ALA A 353 -33.76 11.14 1.47
C ALA A 353 -33.84 11.38 -0.05
N ARG A 354 -32.81 12.00 -0.65
CA ARG A 354 -32.72 12.13 -2.11
C ARG A 354 -32.42 10.80 -2.80
N VAL A 355 -31.76 9.86 -2.11
CA VAL A 355 -31.50 8.52 -2.62
C VAL A 355 -32.78 7.70 -2.57
N ASP A 356 -33.39 7.57 -1.39
CA ASP A 356 -34.64 6.83 -1.20
C ASP A 356 -35.48 7.59 -0.15
N GLY A 357 -36.63 8.10 -0.59
CA GLY A 357 -37.46 9.07 0.14
C GLY A 357 -38.41 8.46 1.16
#